data_AF-A0A3N5IA61-F1
#
_entry.id   AF-A0A3N5IA61-F1
#
_cell.length_a   1.000
_cell.length_b   1.000
_cell.length_c   1.000
_cell.angle_alpha   90.00
_cell.angle_beta   90.00
_cell.angle_gamma   90.00
#
_symmetry.space_group_name_H-M   'P 1'
#
loop_
_entity.id
_entity.type
_entity.pdbx_description
1 polymer ?
#
loop_
_entity_poly.entity_id
_entity_poly.type
_entity_poly.pdbx_seq_one_letter_code
_entity_poly.pdbx_strand_id
1 'polypeptide(L)'
;MTGGLLQKGEKSMGVLIAGLEMDKEQLLRSRVSPRLPTGLFPLADQEILVGRGVAKVLKILPGDRIPLLVPNESGFISGRRFLVKGLFSTPGLDPIAELFIYLNLSALQPLLGLEKEIGHLVLFTSEGT
;
A
#
# COMPACT_ATOMS: atom_id res chain seq x y z
N MET A 1 7.43 -6.51 0.30
CA MET A 1 6.11 -6.55 -0.39
C MET A 1 5.45 -7.85 0.00
N THR A 2 4.15 -7.86 0.26
CA THR A 2 3.42 -9.08 0.63
C THR A 2 2.06 -9.12 -0.07
N GLY A 3 1.40 -10.27 -0.10
CA GLY A 3 0.03 -10.41 -0.61
C GLY A 3 -1.00 -10.32 0.51
N GLY A 4 -2.22 -9.93 0.18
CA GLY A 4 -3.34 -10.01 1.10
C GLY A 4 -4.69 -9.86 0.42
N LEU A 5 -5.73 -9.67 1.21
CA LEU A 5 -7.12 -9.53 0.75
C LEU A 5 -7.73 -8.24 1.28
N LEU A 6 -8.28 -7.43 0.37
CA LEU A 6 -9.22 -6.37 0.72
C LEU A 6 -10.64 -6.87 0.53
N GLN A 7 -11.55 -6.48 1.44
CA GLN A 7 -12.96 -6.84 1.36
C GLN A 7 -13.86 -5.61 1.53
N LYS A 8 -14.94 -5.55 0.75
CA LYS A 8 -16.04 -4.58 0.92
C LYS A 8 -17.37 -5.27 0.70
N GLY A 9 -18.17 -5.39 1.77
CA GLY A 9 -19.37 -6.23 1.78
C GLY A 9 -19.00 -7.69 1.47
N GLU A 10 -19.77 -8.30 0.57
CA GLU A 10 -19.56 -9.71 0.15
C GLU A 10 -18.44 -9.90 -0.89
N LYS A 11 -17.75 -8.83 -1.31
CA LYS A 11 -16.69 -8.90 -2.31
C LYS A 11 -15.31 -8.83 -1.68
N SER A 12 -14.44 -9.75 -2.08
CA SER A 12 -13.01 -9.74 -1.74
C SER A 12 -12.14 -9.71 -2.99
N MET A 13 -10.97 -9.08 -2.90
CA MET A 13 -9.99 -9.04 -3.98
C MET A 13 -8.58 -9.22 -3.42
N GLY A 14 -7.77 -10.03 -4.10
CA GLY A 14 -6.35 -10.17 -3.82
C GLY A 14 -5.61 -8.89 -4.19
N VAL A 15 -4.71 -8.45 -3.30
CA VAL A 15 -3.93 -7.22 -3.46
C VAL A 15 -2.46 -7.45 -3.16
N LEU A 16 -1.61 -6.60 -3.75
CA LEU A 16 -0.20 -6.50 -3.41
C LEU A 16 0.00 -5.35 -2.43
N ILE A 17 0.71 -5.60 -1.34
CA ILE A 17 0.84 -4.68 -0.22
C ILE A 17 2.28 -4.21 -0.13
N ALA A 18 2.47 -2.89 -0.14
CA ALA A 18 3.74 -2.25 0.09
C ALA A 18 3.64 -1.30 1.30
N GLY A 19 4.40 -1.63 2.35
CA GLY A 19 4.61 -0.75 3.49
C GLY A 19 5.77 0.20 3.22
N LEU A 20 5.54 1.50 3.36
CA LEU A 20 6.51 2.55 3.06
C LEU A 20 6.72 3.45 4.28
N GLU A 21 7.90 4.05 4.39
CA GLU A 21 8.11 5.20 5.27
C GLU A 21 7.67 6.47 4.52
N MET A 22 6.39 6.81 4.62
CA MET A 22 5.73 7.80 3.74
C MET A 22 6.42 9.18 3.75
N ASP A 23 6.93 9.63 4.91
CA ASP A 23 7.66 10.90 5.01
C ASP A 23 8.99 10.88 4.24
N LYS A 24 9.72 9.76 4.31
CA LYS A 24 10.98 9.59 3.59
C LYS A 24 10.72 9.45 2.09
N GLU A 25 9.65 8.77 1.70
CA GLU A 25 9.30 8.60 0.29
C GLU A 25 8.76 9.88 -0.36
N GLN A 26 8.06 10.73 0.38
CA GLN A 26 7.67 12.05 -0.13
C GLN A 26 8.92 12.91 -0.42
N LEU A 27 9.94 12.85 0.43
CA LEU A 27 11.22 13.53 0.22
C LEU A 27 11.96 12.96 -1.01
N LEU A 28 11.97 11.64 -1.20
CA LEU A 28 12.57 11.01 -2.38
C LEU A 28 11.83 11.36 -3.68
N ARG A 29 10.49 11.42 -3.66
CA ARG A 29 9.69 11.88 -4.80
C ARG A 29 10.07 13.29 -5.27
N SER A 30 10.32 14.19 -4.33
CA SER A 30 10.74 15.57 -4.66
C SER A 30 12.09 15.63 -5.39
N ARG A 31 12.91 14.56 -5.29
CA ARG A 31 14.29 14.53 -5.79
C ARG A 31 14.52 13.62 -7.00
N VAL A 32 13.75 12.53 -7.18
CA VAL A 32 14.15 11.43 -8.08
C VAL A 32 13.25 11.23 -9.30
N SER A 33 11.92 11.41 -9.24
CA SER A 33 11.07 11.32 -10.45
C SER A 33 9.57 11.62 -10.23
N PRO A 34 8.87 12.22 -11.22
CA PRO A 34 7.40 12.28 -11.25
C PRO A 34 6.71 10.94 -11.58
N ARG A 35 7.45 9.85 -11.82
CA ARG A 35 6.91 8.51 -12.11
C ARG A 35 6.33 7.76 -10.90
N LEU A 36 6.45 8.32 -9.70
CA LEU A 36 5.74 7.82 -8.52
C LEU A 36 4.24 8.11 -8.62
N PRO A 37 3.36 7.25 -8.09
CA PRO A 37 1.92 7.46 -8.16
C PRO A 37 1.50 8.87 -7.72
N THR A 38 0.70 9.53 -8.55
CA THR A 38 0.06 10.79 -8.17
C THR A 38 -1.00 10.50 -7.10
N GLY A 39 -0.98 11.25 -6.00
CA GLY A 39 -1.86 11.02 -4.85
C GLY A 39 -1.23 10.25 -3.68
N LEU A 40 0.09 10.00 -3.69
CA LEU A 40 0.83 9.65 -2.48
C LEU A 40 0.89 10.86 -1.55
N PHE A 41 0.27 10.75 -0.38
CA PHE A 41 0.30 11.73 0.72
C PHE A 41 0.73 11.01 2.00
N PRO A 42 1.23 11.73 3.02
CA PRO A 42 1.44 11.15 4.34
C PRO A 42 0.18 10.40 4.79
N LEU A 43 0.39 9.18 5.28
CA LEU A 43 -0.67 8.36 5.85
C LEU A 43 -0.47 8.32 7.36
N ALA A 44 -1.57 8.38 8.11
CA ALA A 44 -1.56 7.88 9.47
C ALA A 44 -1.51 6.34 9.46
N ASP A 45 -1.13 5.72 10.57
CA ASP A 45 -1.00 4.25 10.67
C ASP A 45 -2.29 3.46 10.40
N GLN A 46 -3.45 4.12 10.37
CA GLN A 46 -4.74 3.52 10.05
C GLN A 46 -5.29 3.99 8.70
N GLU A 47 -4.46 4.60 7.86
CA GLU A 47 -4.84 5.05 6.52
C GLU A 47 -4.16 4.20 5.44
N ILE A 48 -4.85 4.05 4.30
CA ILE A 48 -4.36 3.32 3.12
C ILE A 48 -4.60 4.13 1.84
N LEU A 49 -3.75 3.90 0.85
CA LEU A 49 -3.98 4.28 -0.54
C LEU A 49 -4.22 3.03 -1.37
N VAL A 50 -5.24 3.09 -2.23
CA VAL A 50 -5.70 1.93 -3.01
C VAL A 50 -5.57 2.22 -4.50
N GLY A 51 -4.98 1.29 -5.26
CA GLY A 51 -4.93 1.38 -6.71
C GLY A 51 -6.34 1.43 -7.32
N ARG A 52 -6.53 2.20 -8.40
CA ARG A 52 -7.85 2.38 -9.03
C ARG A 52 -8.41 1.06 -9.55
N GLY A 53 -7.57 0.11 -9.97
CA GLY A 53 -8.01 -1.24 -10.35
C GLY A 53 -8.78 -1.95 -9.24
N VAL A 54 -8.17 -2.05 -8.05
CA VAL A 54 -8.82 -2.63 -6.86
C VAL A 54 -10.08 -1.85 -6.48
N ALA A 55 -9.98 -0.53 -6.47
CA ALA A 55 -11.10 0.32 -6.07
C ALA A 55 -12.31 0.17 -7.01
N LYS A 56 -12.08 0.01 -8.32
CA LYS A 56 -13.14 -0.22 -9.32
C LYS A 56 -13.87 -1.54 -9.08
N VAL A 57 -13.13 -2.62 -8.80
CA VAL A 57 -13.70 -3.96 -8.59
C VAL A 57 -14.51 -4.01 -7.29
N LEU A 58 -13.94 -3.48 -6.20
CA LEU A 58 -14.54 -3.50 -4.88
C LEU A 58 -15.50 -2.33 -4.62
N LYS A 59 -15.62 -1.38 -5.57
CA LYS A 59 -16.39 -0.12 -5.42
C LYS A 59 -15.96 0.68 -4.19
N ILE A 60 -14.64 0.76 -3.95
CA ILE A 60 -14.06 1.52 -2.84
C ILE A 60 -13.98 3.00 -3.20
N LEU A 61 -14.28 3.85 -2.23
CA LEU A 61 -14.21 5.30 -2.29
C LEU A 61 -13.35 5.85 -1.14
N PRO A 62 -12.67 6.99 -1.33
CA PRO A 62 -12.07 7.72 -0.22
C PRO A 62 -13.11 7.98 0.89
N GLY A 63 -12.70 7.76 2.14
CA GLY A 63 -13.58 7.82 3.31
C GLY A 63 -14.12 6.46 3.77
N ASP A 64 -14.06 5.43 2.93
CA ASP A 64 -14.44 4.07 3.35
C ASP A 64 -13.49 3.52 4.42
N ARG A 65 -14.02 2.74 5.36
CA ARG A 65 -13.22 1.89 6.25
C ARG A 65 -13.31 0.44 5.80
N ILE A 66 -12.21 -0.11 5.31
CA ILE A 66 -12.17 -1.46 4.73
C ILE A 66 -11.25 -2.39 5.54
N PRO A 67 -11.66 -3.64 5.79
CA PRO A 67 -10.77 -4.66 6.33
C PRO A 67 -9.70 -5.05 5.31
N LEU A 68 -8.46 -5.07 5.78
CA LEU A 68 -7.30 -5.69 5.14
C LEU A 68 -6.93 -6.94 5.93
N LEU A 69 -6.88 -8.07 5.23
CA LEU A 69 -6.49 -9.37 5.76
C LEU A 69 -5.16 -9.76 5.17
N VAL A 70 -4.21 -10.16 6.03
CA VAL A 70 -2.85 -10.50 5.64
C VAL A 70 -2.43 -11.77 6.36
N PRO A 71 -1.85 -12.76 5.67
CA PRO A 71 -1.20 -13.88 6.35
C PRO A 71 0.02 -13.38 7.12
N ASN A 72 0.14 -13.75 8.39
CA ASN A 72 1.30 -13.48 9.21
C ASN A 72 2.33 -14.62 9.12
N GLU A 73 3.50 -14.43 9.72
CA GLU A 73 4.58 -15.42 9.68
C GLU A 73 4.23 -16.76 10.34
N SER A 74 3.29 -16.75 11.29
CA SER A 74 2.77 -17.97 11.92
C SER A 74 1.76 -18.72 11.05
N GLY A 75 1.46 -18.23 9.84
CA GLY A 75 0.47 -18.79 8.92
C GLY A 75 -0.98 -18.45 9.27
N PHE A 76 -1.21 -17.64 10.32
CA PHE A 76 -2.55 -17.17 10.68
C PHE A 76 -2.91 -15.89 9.91
N ILE A 77 -4.21 -15.67 9.71
CA ILE A 77 -4.68 -14.43 9.07
C ILE A 77 -4.83 -13.36 10.15
N SER A 78 -4.08 -12.26 9.97
CA SER A 78 -4.23 -11.05 10.75
C SER A 78 -5.08 -10.04 9.98
N GLY A 79 -5.97 -9.34 10.69
CA GLY A 79 -6.94 -8.43 10.07
C GLY A 79 -7.01 -7.08 10.78
N ARG A 80 -7.04 -5.99 10.01
CA ARG A 80 -7.28 -4.64 10.54
C ARG A 80 -8.08 -3.81 9.56
N ARG A 81 -8.91 -2.89 10.07
CA ARG A 81 -9.64 -1.91 9.25
C ARG A 81 -8.79 -0.66 9.04
N PHE A 82 -8.76 -0.19 7.80
CA PHE A 82 -8.07 1.03 7.40
C PHE A 82 -9.03 2.01 6.74
N LEU A 83 -8.80 3.30 6.97
CA LEU A 83 -9.46 4.40 6.28
C LEU A 83 -8.82 4.59 4.91
N VAL A 84 -9.62 4.52 3.85
CA VAL A 84 -9.18 4.80 2.49
C VAL A 84 -8.99 6.30 2.37
N LYS A 85 -7.73 6.75 2.33
CA LYS A 85 -7.43 8.18 2.23
C LYS A 85 -7.55 8.70 0.81
N GLY A 86 -7.24 7.85 -0.15
CA GLY A 86 -7.19 8.24 -1.55
C GLY A 86 -7.00 7.05 -2.47
N LEU A 87 -7.21 7.32 -3.75
CA LEU A 87 -6.98 6.37 -4.83
C LEU A 87 -5.83 6.87 -5.70
N PHE A 88 -4.94 5.97 -6.11
CA PHE A 88 -3.86 6.30 -7.03
C PHE A 88 -3.98 5.52 -8.33
N SER A 89 -3.35 6.03 -9.38
CA SER A 89 -3.11 5.30 -10.61
C SER A 89 -1.72 5.64 -11.08
N THR A 90 -1.11 4.74 -11.84
CA THR A 90 0.24 4.91 -12.37
C THR A 90 0.16 4.77 -13.89
N PRO A 91 -0.23 5.83 -14.61
CA PRO A 91 -0.41 5.79 -16.06
C PRO A 91 0.88 5.34 -16.77
N GLY A 92 0.76 4.38 -17.68
CA GLY A 92 1.89 3.86 -18.45
C GLY A 92 2.75 2.80 -17.74
N LEU A 93 2.38 2.37 -16.53
CA LEU A 93 2.95 1.19 -15.87
C LEU A 93 2.10 -0.07 -16.10
N ASP A 94 2.69 -1.22 -15.79
CA ASP A 94 2.08 -2.54 -15.89
C ASP A 94 0.70 -2.58 -15.16
N PRO A 95 -0.34 -3.23 -15.73
CA PRO A 95 -1.63 -3.45 -15.06
C PRO A 95 -1.54 -3.99 -13.62
N ILE A 96 -0.46 -4.71 -13.28
CA ILE A 96 -0.20 -5.19 -11.91
C ILE A 96 -0.06 -4.03 -10.92
N ALA A 97 0.41 -2.85 -11.34
CA ALA A 97 0.52 -1.66 -10.49
C ALA A 97 -0.85 -1.24 -9.91
N GLU A 98 -1.94 -1.51 -10.64
CA GLU A 98 -3.31 -1.20 -10.20
C GLU A 98 -3.83 -2.15 -9.12
N LEU A 99 -3.11 -3.24 -8.82
CA LEU A 99 -3.39 -4.19 -7.73
C LEU A 99 -2.72 -3.80 -6.40
N PHE A 100 -1.88 -2.76 -6.40
CA PHE A 100 -1.17 -2.34 -5.21
C PHE A 100 -2.04 -1.57 -4.23
N ILE A 101 -1.70 -1.74 -2.94
CA ILE A 101 -2.08 -0.85 -1.86
C ILE A 101 -0.83 -0.37 -1.12
N TYR A 102 -0.88 0.88 -0.65
CA TYR A 102 0.18 1.49 0.14
C TYR A 102 -0.33 1.84 1.53
N LEU A 103 0.51 1.58 2.54
CA LEU A 103 0.31 1.97 3.93
C LEU A 103 1.65 2.26 4.60
N ASN A 104 1.61 2.81 5.81
CA ASN A 104 2.84 2.96 6.60
C ASN A 104 3.45 1.60 6.91
N LEU A 105 4.78 1.52 6.84
CA LEU A 105 5.54 0.35 7.23
C LEU A 105 5.27 -0.03 8.71
N SER A 106 5.19 0.96 9.61
CA SER A 106 4.83 0.80 11.02
C SER A 106 3.47 0.14 11.23
N ALA A 107 2.53 0.35 10.32
CA ALA A 107 1.21 -0.26 10.37
C ALA A 107 1.18 -1.68 9.79
N LEU A 108 2.08 -1.98 8.84
CA LEU A 108 2.16 -3.29 8.19
C LEU A 108 2.92 -4.32 9.05
N GLN A 109 4.03 -3.93 9.68
CA GLN A 109 4.89 -4.85 10.46
C GLN A 109 4.11 -5.64 11.54
N PRO A 110 3.26 -5.02 12.37
CA PRO A 110 2.47 -5.76 13.36
C PRO A 110 1.46 -6.73 12.74
N LEU A 111 0.93 -6.44 11.54
CA LEU A 111 0.00 -7.35 10.84
C LEU A 111 0.70 -8.62 10.35
N LEU A 112 1.99 -8.52 10.07
CA LEU A 112 2.80 -9.64 9.63
C LEU A 112 3.37 -10.45 10.81
N GLY A 113 3.28 -9.94 12.03
CA GLY A 113 3.96 -10.53 13.19
C GLY A 113 5.47 -10.21 13.22
N LEU A 114 5.91 -9.22 12.43
CA LEU A 114 7.31 -8.81 12.33
C LEU A 114 7.62 -7.79 13.44
N GLU A 115 8.39 -8.18 14.44
CA GLU A 115 8.88 -7.26 15.47
C GLU A 115 10.09 -6.45 14.97
N LYS A 116 9.84 -5.50 14.06
CA LYS A 116 10.82 -4.55 13.47
C LYS A 116 11.74 -5.10 12.37
N GLU A 117 11.39 -6.22 11.74
CA GLU A 117 12.12 -6.70 10.57
C GLU A 117 11.70 -5.96 9.28
N ILE A 118 12.68 -5.64 8.44
CA ILE A 118 12.49 -4.98 7.14
C ILE A 118 12.52 -6.06 6.06
N GLY A 119 11.39 -6.31 5.41
CA GLY A 119 11.32 -7.36 4.38
C GLY A 119 12.15 -7.06 3.13
N HIS A 120 12.30 -5.78 2.73
CA HIS A 120 13.12 -5.39 1.57
C HIS A 120 13.63 -3.94 1.69
N LEU A 121 14.85 -3.69 1.23
CA LEU A 121 15.44 -2.35 1.05
C LEU A 121 15.41 -1.96 -0.43
N VAL A 122 14.80 -0.83 -0.77
CA VAL A 122 14.83 -0.28 -2.13
C VAL A 122 15.93 0.79 -2.19
N LEU A 123 16.91 0.59 -3.06
CA LEU A 123 17.98 1.55 -3.32
C LEU A 123 17.69 2.28 -4.63
N PHE A 124 17.65 3.62 -4.58
CA PHE A 124 17.61 4.46 -5.77
C PHE A 124 19.02 5.01 -6.01
N THR A 125 19.63 4.68 -7.16
CA THR A 125 20.89 5.28 -7.59
C THR A 125 20.59 6.39 -8.60
N SER A 126 21.00 7.62 -8.33
CA SER A 126 21.09 8.66 -9.35
C SER A 126 22.45 8.53 -10.03
N GLU A 127 22.50 8.31 -11.34
CA GLU A 127 23.74 8.55 -12.08
C GLU A 127 24.00 10.06 -12.08
N GLY A 128 25.15 10.44 -11.51
CA GLY A 128 25.63 11.81 -11.51
C GLY A 128 25.84 12.28 -12.95
N THR A 129 25.36 13.47 -13.26
CA THR A 129 25.79 14.24 -14.44
C THR A 129 27.02 15.06 -14.09
#